data_AF-A0A093ZAA5-F1
#
_entry.id   AF-A0A093ZAA5-F1
#
_cell.length_a   1.000
_cell.length_b   1.000
_cell.length_c   1.000
_cell.angle_alpha   90.00
_cell.angle_beta   90.00
_cell.angle_gamma   90.00
#
_symmetry.space_group_name_H-M   'P 1'
#
loop_
_entity.id
_entity.type
_entity.pdbx_description
1 polymer ?
#
loop_
_entity_poly.entity_id
_entity_poly.type
_entity_poly.pdbx_seq_one_letter_code
_entity_poly.pdbx_strand_id
1 'polypeptide(L)'
;MLNLENIANSELGLTEDMMTENAARGIAEVALSTLNIGGNRHGTRRKANSLPYVVIYAGNSKSGIRAIAAGRHLRNHGATVAICVLGLEREPELLEGVRRQLKVFRSFGGKVFTKIELMDYLKSTGVPVELIIDGLLGLTISFEELRTGDQATAFELIEWANRSKAAVLALDIPTGLDP
;
A
#
# COMPACT_ATOMS: atom_id res chain seq x y z
N MET A 1 19.09 6.27 5.40
CA MET A 1 18.30 5.10 5.88
C MET A 1 18.79 3.78 5.28
N LEU A 2 19.01 3.68 3.95
CA LEU A 2 19.44 2.44 3.29
C LEU A 2 20.67 1.75 3.92
N ASN A 3 21.70 2.52 4.30
CA ASN A 3 22.89 1.97 4.97
C ASN A 3 22.55 1.26 6.29
N LEU A 4 21.60 1.77 7.06
CA LEU A 4 21.18 1.15 8.32
C LEU A 4 20.45 -0.18 8.07
N GLU A 5 19.59 -0.23 7.06
CA GLU A 5 18.91 -1.49 6.68
C GLU A 5 19.91 -2.53 6.17
N ASN A 6 20.92 -2.11 5.42
CA ASN A 6 21.95 -3.00 4.92
C ASN A 6 22.76 -3.60 6.09
N ILE A 7 23.19 -2.77 7.06
CA ILE A 7 23.87 -3.23 8.28
C ILE A 7 22.96 -4.17 9.07
N ALA A 8 21.68 -3.83 9.24
CA ALA A 8 20.72 -4.68 9.94
C ALA A 8 20.61 -6.08 9.30
N ASN A 9 20.60 -6.15 7.97
CA ASN A 9 20.54 -7.41 7.24
C ASN A 9 21.87 -8.17 7.29
N SER A 10 23.00 -7.52 6.99
CA SER A 10 24.29 -8.20 6.82
C SER A 10 25.01 -8.52 8.14
N GLU A 11 24.85 -7.67 9.16
CA GLU A 11 25.61 -7.78 10.41
C GLU A 11 24.75 -8.25 11.59
N LEU A 12 23.45 -7.90 11.60
CA LEU A 12 22.56 -8.21 12.73
C LEU A 12 21.60 -9.38 12.44
N GLY A 13 21.57 -9.89 11.20
CA GLY A 13 20.70 -10.99 10.79
C GLY A 13 19.22 -10.63 10.69
N LEU A 14 18.88 -9.34 10.67
CA LEU A 14 17.51 -8.86 10.45
C LEU A 14 17.20 -8.90 8.95
N THR A 15 16.72 -10.05 8.48
CA THR A 15 16.48 -10.28 7.06
C THR A 15 15.47 -9.27 6.48
N GLU A 16 15.53 -9.05 5.16
CA GLU A 16 14.55 -8.16 4.51
C GLU A 16 13.10 -8.59 4.73
N ASP A 17 12.83 -9.91 4.77
CA ASP A 17 11.49 -10.43 5.09
C ASP A 17 11.08 -10.09 6.54
N MET A 18 11.99 -10.21 7.51
CA MET A 18 11.72 -9.86 8.92
C MET A 18 11.45 -8.37 9.08
N MET A 19 12.27 -7.51 8.45
CA MET A 19 12.08 -6.06 8.48
C MET A 19 10.78 -5.66 7.76
N THR A 20 10.46 -6.31 6.64
CA THR A 20 9.22 -6.11 5.89
C THR A 20 8.00 -6.42 6.73
N GLU A 21 7.97 -7.60 7.37
CA GLU A 21 6.84 -8.01 8.20
C GLU A 21 6.67 -7.13 9.44
N ASN A 22 7.78 -6.71 10.05
CA ASN A 22 7.76 -5.78 11.17
C ASN A 22 7.21 -4.40 10.75
N ALA A 23 7.69 -3.85 9.63
CA ALA A 23 7.19 -2.58 9.10
C ALA A 23 5.70 -2.69 8.72
N ALA A 24 5.30 -3.78 8.06
CA ALA A 24 3.94 -4.04 7.66
C ALA A 24 2.96 -4.08 8.84
N ARG A 25 3.38 -4.69 9.96
CA ARG A 25 2.61 -4.68 11.20
C ARG A 25 2.42 -3.26 11.72
N GLY A 26 3.50 -2.46 11.80
CA GLY A 26 3.42 -1.06 12.26
C GLY A 26 2.51 -0.20 11.37
N ILE A 27 2.63 -0.34 10.05
CA ILE A 27 1.75 0.33 9.07
C ILE A 27 0.29 -0.06 9.31
N ALA A 28 0.02 -1.35 9.49
CA ALA A 28 -1.33 -1.84 9.74
C ALA A 28 -1.88 -1.30 11.06
N GLU A 29 -1.10 -1.27 12.15
CA GLU A 29 -1.52 -0.71 13.44
C GLU A 29 -1.94 0.77 13.31
N VAL A 30 -1.14 1.58 12.60
CA VAL A 30 -1.50 2.98 12.32
C VAL A 30 -2.77 3.06 11.47
N ALA A 31 -2.86 2.30 10.38
CA ALA A 31 -4.02 2.29 9.51
C ALA A 31 -5.31 1.84 10.22
N LEU A 32 -5.25 0.82 11.09
CA LEU A 32 -6.37 0.36 11.91
C LEU A 32 -6.83 1.44 12.88
N SER A 33 -5.89 2.18 13.49
CA SER A 33 -6.20 3.31 14.36
C SER A 33 -6.90 4.44 13.60
N THR A 34 -6.44 4.77 12.38
CA THR A 34 -7.08 5.76 11.50
C THR A 34 -8.48 5.34 11.10
N LEU A 35 -8.70 4.04 10.84
CA LEU A 35 -9.99 3.47 10.46
C LEU A 35 -10.93 3.24 11.66
N ASN A 36 -10.49 3.51 12.90
CA ASN A 36 -11.22 3.21 14.14
C ASN A 36 -11.72 1.76 14.23
N ILE A 37 -10.95 0.80 13.72
CA ILE A 37 -11.30 -0.63 13.82
C ILE A 37 -10.91 -1.09 15.24
N GLY A 38 -11.90 -1.14 16.15
CA GLY A 38 -11.76 -1.74 17.48
C GLY A 38 -11.94 -0.83 18.71
N GLY A 39 -12.39 0.43 18.60
CA GLY A 39 -12.64 1.21 19.83
C GLY A 39 -13.32 2.60 19.71
N ASN A 40 -14.46 2.73 20.42
CA ASN A 40 -15.11 3.88 21.08
C ASN A 40 -14.61 5.33 20.82
N ARG A 41 -14.56 5.82 19.58
CA ARG A 41 -14.54 7.27 19.33
C ARG A 41 -15.59 7.71 18.34
N HIS A 42 -16.29 8.77 18.75
CA HIS A 42 -17.32 9.51 18.03
C HIS A 42 -16.81 9.94 16.63
N GLY A 43 -17.18 9.20 15.60
CA GLY A 43 -16.94 9.61 14.22
C GLY A 43 -17.86 8.82 13.33
N THR A 44 -18.92 9.48 12.84
CA THR A 44 -19.92 9.02 11.86
C THR A 44 -20.32 7.54 11.99
N ARG A 45 -21.54 7.25 12.48
CA ARG A 45 -22.11 5.88 12.49
C ARG A 45 -21.81 5.17 11.16
N ARG A 46 -20.75 4.33 11.10
CA ARG A 46 -20.61 3.34 10.03
C ARG A 46 -21.93 2.58 10.03
N LYS A 47 -22.53 2.38 8.85
CA LYS A 47 -23.69 1.47 8.76
C LYS A 47 -23.28 0.19 9.47
N ALA A 48 -24.14 -0.31 10.35
CA ALA A 48 -23.78 -1.27 11.39
C ALA A 48 -23.12 -2.59 10.91
N ASN A 49 -22.95 -2.79 9.60
CA ASN A 49 -22.37 -3.98 8.98
C ASN A 49 -21.43 -3.68 7.79
N SER A 50 -20.88 -2.46 7.63
CA SER A 50 -19.93 -2.17 6.53
C SER A 50 -18.47 -2.26 7.00
N LEU A 51 -17.69 -3.16 6.39
CA LEU A 51 -16.26 -3.24 6.58
C LEU A 51 -15.55 -2.04 5.93
N PRO A 52 -14.49 -1.50 6.54
CA PRO A 52 -13.76 -0.40 5.94
C PRO A 52 -13.09 -0.78 4.65
N TYR A 53 -13.12 0.15 3.70
CA TYR A 53 -12.50 -0.04 2.41
C TYR A 53 -11.17 0.73 2.32
N VAL A 54 -10.08 0.00 2.14
CA VAL A 54 -8.72 0.53 2.02
C VAL A 54 -8.22 0.28 0.61
N VAL A 55 -7.67 1.33 0.00
CA VAL A 55 -6.91 1.22 -1.24
C VAL A 55 -5.44 1.39 -0.90
N ILE A 56 -4.59 0.50 -1.41
CA ILE A 56 -3.14 0.60 -1.26
C ILE A 56 -2.55 0.83 -2.63
N TYR A 57 -1.69 1.83 -2.74
CA TYR A 57 -0.82 2.01 -3.88
C TYR A 57 0.55 1.44 -3.56
N ALA A 58 1.03 0.53 -4.40
CA ALA A 58 2.31 -0.14 -4.19
C ALA A 58 3.20 0.04 -5.42
N GLY A 59 4.37 0.61 -5.23
CA GLY A 59 5.40 0.66 -6.26
C GLY A 59 6.27 -0.58 -6.32
N ASN A 60 7.12 -0.64 -7.34
CA ASN A 60 8.16 -1.66 -7.45
C ASN A 60 9.39 -1.33 -6.58
N SER A 61 9.19 -1.21 -5.27
CA SER A 61 10.20 -0.72 -4.32
C SER A 61 10.04 -1.38 -2.93
N LYS A 62 10.99 -1.15 -2.01
CA LYS A 62 10.87 -1.60 -0.61
C LYS A 62 9.61 -1.07 0.08
N SER A 63 9.21 0.18 -0.21
CA SER A 63 7.97 0.78 0.29
C SER A 63 6.75 0.00 -0.20
N GLY A 64 6.70 -0.34 -1.49
CA GLY A 64 5.63 -1.16 -2.06
C GLY A 64 5.56 -2.57 -1.46
N ILE A 65 6.70 -3.22 -1.19
CA ILE A 65 6.75 -4.53 -0.52
C ILE A 65 6.09 -4.45 0.88
N ARG A 66 6.44 -3.43 1.66
CA ARG A 66 5.88 -3.18 3.00
C ARG A 66 4.39 -2.86 2.94
N ALA A 67 3.97 -2.05 1.96
CA ALA A 67 2.57 -1.70 1.73
C ALA A 67 1.70 -2.93 1.44
N ILE A 68 2.19 -3.83 0.57
CA ILE A 68 1.47 -5.07 0.22
C ILE A 68 1.33 -5.99 1.44
N ALA A 69 2.42 -6.17 2.19
CA ALA A 69 2.40 -6.94 3.43
C ALA A 69 1.43 -6.32 4.46
N ALA A 70 1.39 -4.99 4.59
CA ALA A 70 0.45 -4.29 5.46
C ALA A 70 -1.00 -4.53 5.03
N GLY A 71 -1.26 -4.57 3.72
CA GLY A 71 -2.57 -4.94 3.16
C GLY A 71 -3.05 -6.32 3.63
N ARG A 72 -2.14 -7.30 3.74
CA ARG A 72 -2.48 -8.62 4.31
C ARG A 72 -2.87 -8.51 5.78
N HIS A 73 -2.12 -7.77 6.58
CA HIS A 73 -2.45 -7.54 7.99
C HIS A 73 -3.82 -6.86 8.13
N LEU A 74 -4.11 -5.82 7.36
CA LEU A 74 -5.39 -5.12 7.38
C LEU A 74 -6.57 -6.03 7.05
N ARG A 75 -6.43 -6.90 6.05
CA ARG A 75 -7.46 -7.88 5.74
C ARG A 75 -7.69 -8.88 6.85
N ASN A 76 -6.63 -9.34 7.51
CA ASN A 76 -6.74 -10.23 8.66
C ASN A 76 -7.46 -9.58 9.86
N HIS A 77 -7.54 -8.24 9.88
CA HIS A 77 -8.27 -7.45 10.87
C HIS A 77 -9.64 -6.94 10.36
N GLY A 78 -10.17 -7.54 9.30
CA GLY A 78 -11.53 -7.28 8.83
C GLY A 78 -11.70 -6.05 7.92
N ALA A 79 -10.61 -5.44 7.43
CA ALA A 79 -10.72 -4.44 6.38
C ALA A 79 -10.89 -5.10 4.99
N THR A 80 -11.65 -4.47 4.12
CA THR A 80 -11.63 -4.78 2.68
C THR A 80 -10.46 -4.03 2.05
N VAL A 81 -9.56 -4.73 1.37
CA VAL A 81 -8.35 -4.13 0.80
C VAL A 81 -8.26 -4.43 -0.69
N ALA A 82 -8.03 -3.38 -1.48
CA ALA A 82 -7.61 -3.47 -2.88
C ALA A 82 -6.21 -2.86 -3.02
N ILE A 83 -5.33 -3.53 -3.76
CA ILE A 83 -3.99 -3.03 -4.03
C ILE A 83 -3.88 -2.69 -5.51
N CYS A 84 -3.51 -1.46 -5.84
CA CYS A 84 -3.04 -1.07 -7.16
C CYS A 84 -1.51 -1.11 -7.17
N VAL A 85 -0.95 -1.87 -8.11
CA VAL A 85 0.51 -2.05 -8.23
C VAL A 85 1.01 -1.32 -9.47
N LEU A 86 2.00 -0.47 -9.29
CA LEU A 86 2.65 0.23 -10.38
C LEU A 86 3.47 -0.76 -11.23
N GLY A 87 3.20 -0.81 -12.53
CA GLY A 87 3.85 -1.72 -13.47
C GLY A 87 3.37 -3.18 -13.37
N LEU A 88 2.18 -3.43 -12.82
CA LEU A 88 1.61 -4.79 -12.68
C LEU A 88 1.49 -5.54 -14.01
N GLU A 89 1.31 -4.83 -15.12
CA GLU A 89 1.25 -5.39 -16.47
C GLU A 89 2.51 -6.20 -16.82
N ARG A 90 3.61 -5.90 -16.12
CA ARG A 90 4.91 -6.56 -16.24
C ARG A 90 5.27 -7.26 -14.93
N GLU A 91 4.30 -7.92 -14.28
CA GLU A 91 4.50 -8.57 -12.98
C GLU A 91 5.78 -9.42 -12.90
N PRO A 92 6.18 -10.22 -13.91
CA PRO A 92 7.44 -10.98 -13.87
C PRO A 92 8.71 -10.14 -13.75
N GLU A 93 8.70 -8.87 -14.16
CA GLU A 93 9.82 -7.92 -14.06
C GLU A 93 9.88 -7.21 -12.69
N LEU A 94 8.85 -7.35 -11.87
CA LEU A 94 8.85 -6.75 -10.53
C LEU A 94 9.88 -7.41 -9.62
N LEU A 95 10.35 -6.63 -8.64
CA LEU A 95 11.26 -7.08 -7.60
C LEU A 95 10.71 -8.36 -6.96
N GLU A 96 11.61 -9.28 -6.63
CA GLU A 96 11.23 -10.58 -6.07
C GLU A 96 10.37 -10.43 -4.81
N GLY A 97 10.72 -9.48 -3.93
CA GLY A 97 9.95 -9.19 -2.72
C GLY A 97 8.53 -8.70 -3.02
N VAL A 98 8.32 -7.93 -4.09
CA VAL A 98 6.99 -7.47 -4.52
C VAL A 98 6.17 -8.67 -4.97
N ARG A 99 6.70 -9.47 -5.91
CA ARG A 99 6.03 -10.68 -6.41
C ARG A 99 5.70 -11.66 -5.27
N ARG A 100 6.62 -11.81 -4.33
CA ARG A 100 6.45 -12.64 -3.13
C ARG A 100 5.27 -12.15 -2.30
N GLN A 101 5.25 -10.86 -1.93
CA GLN A 101 4.17 -10.31 -1.12
C GLN A 101 2.82 -10.29 -1.85
N LEU A 102 2.79 -10.09 -3.18
CA LEU A 102 1.56 -10.22 -3.99
C LEU A 102 1.03 -11.65 -3.95
N LYS A 103 1.89 -12.67 -4.08
CA LYS A 103 1.49 -14.07 -3.96
C LYS A 103 0.85 -14.35 -2.60
N VAL A 104 1.48 -13.89 -1.51
CA VAL A 104 0.93 -14.08 -0.17
C VAL A 104 -0.39 -13.33 -0.01
N PHE A 105 -0.46 -12.06 -0.40
CA PHE A 105 -1.67 -11.25 -0.30
C PHE A 105 -2.86 -11.87 -1.05
N ARG A 106 -2.64 -12.36 -2.28
CA ARG A 106 -3.65 -13.09 -3.07
C ARG A 106 -4.08 -14.39 -2.41
N SER A 107 -3.15 -15.13 -1.79
CA SER A 107 -3.46 -16.38 -1.07
C SER A 107 -4.39 -16.19 0.12
N PHE A 108 -4.41 -14.98 0.69
CA PHE A 108 -5.38 -14.65 1.72
C PHE A 108 -6.72 -14.16 1.12
N GLY A 109 -6.89 -14.04 -0.20
CA GLY A 109 -8.09 -13.53 -0.85
C GLY A 109 -8.04 -12.04 -1.21
N GLY A 110 -6.86 -11.44 -1.20
CA GLY A 110 -6.67 -10.05 -1.60
C GLY A 110 -6.81 -9.85 -3.12
N LYS A 111 -7.31 -8.68 -3.52
CA LYS A 111 -7.46 -8.28 -4.93
C LYS A 111 -6.36 -7.29 -5.32
N VAL A 112 -5.68 -7.60 -6.41
CA VAL A 112 -4.56 -6.82 -6.96
C VAL A 112 -4.97 -6.33 -8.35
N PHE A 113 -4.71 -5.07 -8.65
CA PHE A 113 -5.18 -4.39 -9.84
C PHE A 113 -4.08 -3.56 -10.50
N THR A 114 -4.17 -3.41 -11.81
CA THR A 114 -3.61 -2.24 -12.52
C THR A 114 -4.42 -0.99 -12.16
N LYS A 115 -3.91 0.20 -12.48
CA LYS A 115 -4.66 1.45 -12.26
C LYS A 115 -6.02 1.43 -12.99
N ILE A 116 -6.06 0.96 -14.24
CA ILE A 116 -7.29 0.92 -15.04
C ILE A 116 -8.32 0.01 -14.37
N GLU A 117 -7.93 -1.21 -14.02
CA GLU A 117 -8.83 -2.18 -13.38
C GLU A 117 -9.31 -1.70 -12.00
N LEU A 118 -8.44 -1.02 -11.22
CA LEU A 118 -8.83 -0.46 -9.93
C LEU A 118 -9.94 0.58 -10.11
N MET A 119 -9.79 1.49 -11.07
CA MET A 119 -10.74 2.57 -11.29
C MET A 119 -12.10 2.03 -11.73
N ASP A 120 -12.13 1.04 -12.62
CA ASP A 120 -13.35 0.35 -13.02
C ASP A 120 -13.99 -0.43 -11.86
N TYR A 121 -13.17 -1.09 -11.03
CA TYR A 121 -13.63 -1.81 -9.85
C TYR A 121 -14.25 -0.87 -8.80
N LEU A 122 -13.60 0.26 -8.49
CA LEU A 122 -14.13 1.23 -7.53
C LEU A 122 -15.44 1.87 -8.04
N LYS A 123 -15.50 2.19 -9.34
CA LYS A 123 -16.72 2.73 -9.96
C LYS A 123 -17.89 1.73 -9.91
N SER A 124 -17.63 0.45 -10.18
CA SER A 124 -18.68 -0.58 -10.18
C SER A 124 -19.19 -0.95 -8.79
N THR A 125 -18.32 -0.93 -7.78
CA THR A 125 -18.73 -1.25 -6.40
C THR A 125 -19.46 -0.09 -5.72
N GLY A 126 -19.12 1.16 -6.05
CA GLY A 126 -19.71 2.35 -5.43
C GLY A 126 -19.44 2.47 -3.93
N VAL A 127 -18.53 1.65 -3.39
CA VAL A 127 -18.16 1.65 -1.97
C VAL A 127 -17.20 2.82 -1.73
N PRO A 128 -17.47 3.70 -0.73
CA PRO A 128 -16.56 4.80 -0.42
C PRO A 128 -15.24 4.25 0.13
N VAL A 129 -14.13 4.73 -0.44
CA VAL A 129 -12.79 4.46 0.11
C VAL A 129 -12.60 5.33 1.35
N GLU A 130 -12.18 4.71 2.44
CA GLU A 130 -12.00 5.39 3.74
C GLU A 130 -10.53 5.75 4.00
N LEU A 131 -9.60 4.92 3.50
CA LEU A 131 -8.16 5.12 3.64
C LEU A 131 -7.45 4.74 2.34
N ILE A 132 -6.49 5.58 1.95
CA ILE A 132 -5.51 5.30 0.91
C ILE A 132 -4.16 5.16 1.60
N ILE A 133 -3.44 4.09 1.33
CA ILE A 133 -2.04 3.92 1.76
C ILE A 133 -1.15 4.14 0.55
N ASP A 134 -0.34 5.19 0.61
CA ASP A 134 0.63 5.53 -0.43
C ASP A 134 1.98 4.88 -0.13
N GLY A 135 2.26 3.79 -0.84
CA GLY A 135 3.58 3.18 -0.94
C GLY A 135 4.04 3.10 -2.40
N LEU A 136 3.66 4.07 -3.25
CA LEU A 136 4.11 4.16 -4.64
C LEU A 136 5.62 4.36 -4.67
N LEU A 137 6.08 5.40 -3.98
CA LEU A 137 7.50 5.66 -3.80
C LEU A 137 7.87 5.53 -2.32
N GLY A 138 9.16 5.69 -2.07
CA GLY A 138 9.75 5.72 -0.74
C GLY A 138 11.12 6.35 -0.88
N LEU A 139 12.02 6.07 0.05
CA LEU A 139 13.32 6.75 0.10
C LEU A 139 14.35 6.28 -0.93
N THR A 140 14.03 5.25 -1.72
CA THR A 140 15.04 4.53 -2.52
C THR A 140 14.99 4.80 -4.01
N ILE A 141 13.87 5.33 -4.51
CA ILE A 141 13.64 5.56 -5.94
C ILE A 141 12.92 6.91 -6.07
N SER A 142 13.49 7.83 -6.82
CA SER A 142 12.85 9.11 -7.14
C SER A 142 11.78 8.93 -8.23
N PHE A 143 10.91 9.93 -8.38
CA PHE A 143 9.88 9.90 -9.42
C PHE A 143 10.49 9.87 -10.84
N GLU A 144 11.58 10.59 -11.04
CA GLU A 144 12.31 10.71 -12.31
C GLU A 144 12.95 9.38 -12.73
N GLU A 145 13.30 8.52 -11.77
CA GLU A 145 13.88 7.20 -12.03
C GLU A 145 12.84 6.16 -12.51
N LEU A 146 11.55 6.47 -12.42
CA LEU A 146 10.49 5.60 -12.94
C LEU A 146 10.48 5.57 -14.48
N ARG A 147 9.99 4.47 -15.06
CA ARG A 147 9.69 4.41 -16.50
C ARG A 147 8.61 5.44 -16.84
N THR A 148 8.64 6.04 -18.03
CA THR A 148 7.68 7.09 -18.43
C THR A 148 6.21 6.67 -18.27
N GLY A 149 5.86 5.42 -18.59
CA GLY A 149 4.49 4.91 -18.36
C GLY A 149 4.12 4.76 -16.89
N ASP A 150 5.10 4.43 -16.04
CA ASP A 150 4.92 4.32 -14.60
C ASP A 150 4.83 5.72 -13.96
N GLN A 151 5.57 6.72 -14.46
CA GLN A 151 5.43 8.12 -14.05
C GLN A 151 4.00 8.63 -14.29
N ALA A 152 3.46 8.43 -15.50
CA ALA A 152 2.11 8.84 -15.84
C ALA A 152 1.07 8.17 -14.92
N THR A 153 1.23 6.86 -14.69
CA THR A 153 0.32 6.10 -13.82
C THR A 153 0.40 6.55 -12.36
N ALA A 154 1.62 6.76 -11.83
CA ALA A 154 1.82 7.26 -10.47
C ALA A 154 1.21 8.66 -10.31
N PHE A 155 1.41 9.55 -11.27
CA PHE A 155 0.82 10.89 -11.27
C PHE A 155 -0.72 10.84 -11.20
N GLU A 156 -1.37 10.00 -12.01
CA GLU A 156 -2.83 9.84 -11.98
C GLU A 156 -3.33 9.27 -10.64
N LEU A 157 -2.60 8.33 -10.03
CA LEU A 157 -2.94 7.78 -8.71
C LEU A 157 -2.82 8.84 -7.61
N ILE A 158 -1.77 9.67 -7.65
CA ILE A 158 -1.57 10.79 -6.73
C ILE A 158 -2.70 11.81 -6.90
N GLU A 159 -3.03 12.21 -8.13
CA GLU A 159 -4.14 13.11 -8.40
C GLU A 159 -5.47 12.56 -7.88
N TRP A 160 -5.71 11.26 -8.06
CA TRP A 160 -6.91 10.63 -7.53
C TRP A 160 -6.96 10.66 -6.00
N ALA A 161 -5.85 10.34 -5.32
CA ALA A 161 -5.78 10.42 -3.86
C ALA A 161 -6.02 11.83 -3.35
N ASN A 162 -5.40 12.84 -3.98
CA ASN A 162 -5.55 14.24 -3.60
C ASN A 162 -6.97 14.78 -3.79
N ARG A 163 -7.74 14.22 -4.74
CA ARG A 163 -9.16 14.58 -4.97
C ARG A 163 -10.12 13.74 -4.12
N SER A 164 -9.65 12.65 -3.52
CA SER A 164 -10.45 11.77 -2.67
C SER A 164 -10.79 12.44 -1.35
N LYS A 165 -11.90 12.02 -0.74
CA LYS A 165 -12.25 12.39 0.64
C LYS A 165 -11.66 11.42 1.68
N ALA A 166 -11.02 10.34 1.22
CA ALA A 166 -10.37 9.37 2.08
C ALA A 166 -9.19 10.00 2.82
N ALA A 167 -8.87 9.47 4.00
CA ALA A 167 -7.59 9.76 4.62
C ALA A 167 -6.45 9.18 3.76
N VAL A 168 -5.28 9.80 3.77
CA VAL A 168 -4.09 9.30 3.07
C VAL A 168 -2.97 9.06 4.09
N LEU A 169 -2.43 7.85 4.10
CA LEU A 169 -1.27 7.45 4.89
C LEU A 169 -0.10 7.18 3.94
N ALA A 170 0.88 8.09 3.91
CA ALA A 170 2.10 7.90 3.15
C ALA A 170 3.12 7.07 3.93
N LEU A 171 3.80 6.15 3.24
CA LEU A 171 4.88 5.35 3.78
C LEU A 171 6.23 6.03 3.56
N ASP A 172 7.00 6.17 4.64
CA ASP A 172 8.27 6.90 4.70
C ASP A 172 8.13 8.40 4.35
N ILE A 173 7.86 8.74 3.08
CA ILE A 173 7.65 10.11 2.57
C ILE A 173 6.50 10.09 1.55
N PRO A 174 5.61 11.10 1.54
CA PRO A 174 4.60 11.24 0.48
C PRO A 174 5.22 11.18 -0.93
N THR A 175 4.64 10.36 -1.79
CA THR A 175 5.11 10.21 -3.16
C THR A 175 5.10 11.54 -3.90
N GLY A 176 6.21 11.86 -4.58
CA GLY A 176 6.39 13.11 -5.32
C GLY A 176 7.06 14.23 -4.53
N LEU A 177 7.52 13.95 -3.31
CA LEU A 177 8.44 14.81 -2.56
C LEU A 177 9.85 14.22 -2.61
N ASP A 178 10.86 15.08 -2.77
CA ASP A 178 12.25 14.69 -2.71
C ASP A 178 12.66 14.34 -1.26
N PRO A 179 13.32 13.19 -1.02
CA PRO A 179 13.80 12.77 0.30
C PRO A 179 14.90 13.63 0.94
#